data_AF-Q7NGG6-F1
#
_entry.id   AF-Q7NGG6-F1
#
_cell.length_a   1.000
_cell.length_b   1.000
_cell.length_c   1.000
_cell.angle_alpha   90.00
_cell.angle_beta   90.00
_cell.angle_gamma   90.00
#
_symmetry.space_group_name_H-M   'P 1'
#
loop_
_entity.id
_entity.type
_entity.pdbx_description
1 polymer ?
#
loop_
_entity_poly.entity_id
_entity_poly.type
_entity_poly.pdbx_seq_one_letter_code
_entity_poly.pdbx_strand_id
1 'polypeptide(L)'
;MNKQVKEILEQYALENAECTVLRHLGNLVVRVEADARRYALRVCEPQVSAAQLQTELDGLQALKRDTDLYVPTPVTSVQGDLVTASIIFSTSR
;
A
#
# COMPACT_ATOMS: atom_id res chain seq x y z
N MET A 1 -2.00 -15.49 -7.63
CA MET A 1 -2.18 -14.13 -7.06
C MET A 1 -3.33 -14.17 -6.06
N ASN A 2 -3.15 -13.66 -4.84
CA ASN A 2 -4.25 -13.58 -3.86
C ASN A 2 -5.32 -12.64 -4.44
N LYS A 3 -6.57 -13.11 -4.54
CA LYS A 3 -7.70 -12.36 -5.13
C LYS A 3 -7.84 -10.96 -4.53
N GLN A 4 -7.61 -10.85 -3.23
CA GLN A 4 -7.70 -9.60 -2.47
C GLN A 4 -6.67 -8.56 -2.91
N VAL A 5 -5.43 -8.98 -3.21
CA VAL A 5 -4.37 -8.07 -3.66
C VAL A 5 -4.73 -7.49 -5.03
N LYS A 6 -5.33 -8.29 -5.91
CA LYS A 6 -5.76 -7.82 -7.22
C LYS A 6 -6.86 -6.75 -7.12
N GLU A 7 -7.86 -6.97 -6.28
CA GLU A 7 -8.95 -6.00 -6.02
C GLU A 7 -8.42 -4.68 -5.45
N ILE A 8 -7.35 -4.72 -4.65
CA ILE A 8 -6.68 -3.51 -4.17
C ILE A 8 -5.95 -2.79 -5.30
N LEU A 9 -5.24 -3.51 -6.18
CA LEU A 9 -4.46 -2.93 -7.28
C LEU A 9 -5.31 -2.25 -8.36
N GLU A 10 -6.57 -2.66 -8.52
CA GLU A 10 -7.54 -1.96 -9.37
C GLU A 10 -7.74 -0.51 -8.95
N GLN A 11 -7.63 -0.20 -7.65
CA GLN A 11 -7.74 1.17 -7.14
C GLN A 11 -6.55 2.05 -7.52
N TYR A 12 -5.49 1.46 -8.08
CA TYR A 12 -4.27 2.15 -8.51
C TYR A 12 -4.01 2.01 -10.02
N ALA A 13 -4.95 1.42 -10.78
CA ALA A 13 -4.77 1.06 -12.19
C ALA A 13 -3.56 0.14 -12.45
N LEU A 14 -3.32 -0.81 -11.53
CA LEU A 14 -2.19 -1.76 -11.55
C LEU A 14 -2.66 -3.22 -11.66
N GLU A 15 -3.75 -3.48 -12.39
CA GLU A 15 -4.44 -4.79 -12.40
C GLU A 15 -3.60 -5.93 -12.97
N ASN A 16 -2.67 -5.59 -13.86
CA ASN A 16 -1.78 -6.52 -14.55
C ASN A 16 -0.41 -6.62 -13.90
N ALA A 17 -0.22 -6.04 -12.71
CA ALA A 17 1.06 -6.04 -12.04
C ALA A 17 1.47 -7.42 -11.52
N GLU A 18 2.76 -7.73 -11.61
CA GLU A 18 3.32 -8.90 -10.96
C GLU A 18 3.48 -8.65 -9.46
N CYS A 19 3.07 -9.61 -8.64
CA CYS A 19 3.05 -9.47 -7.19
C CYS A 19 3.90 -10.54 -6.51
N THR A 20 4.83 -10.11 -5.64
CA THR A 20 5.59 -11.00 -4.75
C THR A 20 5.32 -10.60 -3.30
N VAL A 21 4.84 -11.53 -2.46
CA VAL A 21 4.73 -11.28 -1.02
C VAL A 21 6.14 -11.16 -0.44
N LEU A 22 6.44 -10.02 0.19
CA LEU A 22 7.71 -9.76 0.86
C LEU A 22 7.64 -10.10 2.36
N ARG A 23 6.49 -9.84 3.00
CA ARG A 23 6.26 -10.07 4.43
C ARG A 23 4.78 -10.26 4.72
N HIS A 24 4.48 -11.12 5.70
CA HIS A 24 3.15 -11.34 6.24
C HIS A 24 3.23 -11.53 7.77
N LEU A 25 3.51 -10.45 8.50
CA LEU A 25 3.57 -10.42 9.96
C LEU A 25 3.05 -9.06 10.44
N GLY A 26 1.86 -9.04 11.02
CA GLY A 26 1.08 -7.81 11.20
C GLY A 26 0.59 -7.31 9.84
N ASN A 27 1.41 -6.53 9.15
CA ASN A 27 1.08 -6.06 7.80
C ASN A 27 1.42 -7.11 6.73
N LEU A 28 0.56 -7.20 5.71
CA LEU A 28 0.91 -7.82 4.44
C LEU A 28 1.67 -6.78 3.59
N VAL A 29 2.91 -7.10 3.22
CA VAL A 29 3.74 -6.27 2.34
C VAL A 29 4.00 -7.04 1.04
N VAL A 30 3.65 -6.43 -0.08
CA VAL A 30 3.76 -7.00 -1.42
C VAL A 30 4.62 -6.09 -2.29
N ARG A 31 5.60 -6.67 -2.98
CA ARG A 31 6.28 -6.01 -4.09
C ARG A 31 5.37 -6.11 -5.31
N VAL A 32 5.10 -4.97 -5.93
CA VAL A 32 4.27 -4.82 -7.12
C VAL A 32 5.17 -4.34 -8.26
N GLU A 33 5.21 -5.07 -9.37
CA GLU A 33 5.99 -4.70 -10.56
C GLU A 33 5.04 -4.43 -11.73
N ALA A 34 5.05 -3.20 -12.24
CA ALA A 34 4.18 -2.73 -13.32
C ALA A 34 4.85 -1.62 -14.12
N ASP A 35 4.69 -1.62 -15.45
CA ASP A 35 5.23 -0.60 -16.35
C ASP A 35 6.71 -0.26 -16.11
N ALA A 36 7.52 -1.31 -15.92
CA ALA A 36 8.94 -1.23 -15.55
C ALA A 36 9.26 -0.48 -14.24
N ARG A 37 8.24 -0.22 -13.42
CA ARG A 37 8.36 0.38 -12.08
C ARG A 37 8.06 -0.65 -11.01
N ARG A 38 8.62 -0.39 -9.81
CA ARG A 38 8.40 -1.22 -8.63
C ARG A 38 7.78 -0.38 -7.52
N TYR A 39 6.73 -0.93 -6.93
CA TYR A 39 6.01 -0.35 -5.80
C TYR A 39 6.01 -1.33 -4.64
N ALA A 40 5.85 -0.79 -3.43
CA ALA A 40 5.56 -1.58 -2.24
C ALA A 40 4.12 -1.31 -1.82
N LEU A 41 3.26 -2.32 -1.93
CA LEU A 41 1.91 -2.29 -1.38
C LEU A 41 1.97 -2.77 0.07
N ARG A 42 1.49 -1.94 1.00
CA ARG A 42 1.30 -2.31 2.41
C ARG A 42 -0.19 -2.36 2.71
N VAL A 43 -0.64 -3.53 3.15
CA VAL A 43 -1.99 -3.77 3.64
C VAL A 43 -1.91 -3.94 5.15
N CYS A 44 -2.53 -3.02 5.87
CA CYS A 44 -2.52 -2.99 7.33
C CYS A 44 -3.63 -3.85 7.93
N GLU A 45 -3.43 -4.28 9.17
CA GLU A 45 -4.47 -4.99 9.92
C GLU A 45 -5.66 -4.07 10.25
N PRO A 46 -6.87 -4.62 10.41
CA PRO A 46 -8.10 -3.83 10.57
C PRO A 46 -8.11 -2.88 11.77
N GLN A 47 -7.32 -3.15 12.81
CA GLN A 47 -7.24 -2.31 14.01
C GLN A 47 -6.44 -1.01 13.79
N VAL A 48 -5.72 -0.87 12.68
CA VAL A 48 -5.03 0.38 12.35
C VAL A 48 -6.02 1.32 11.67
N SER A 49 -6.28 2.46 12.30
CA SER A 49 -7.22 3.44 11.77
C SER A 49 -6.64 4.23 10.59
N ALA A 50 -7.51 4.68 9.69
CA ALA A 50 -7.10 5.56 8.59
C ALA A 50 -6.44 6.86 9.10
N ALA A 51 -6.88 7.40 10.24
CA ALA A 51 -6.27 8.59 10.84
C ALA A 51 -4.83 8.35 11.31
N GLN A 52 -4.54 7.18 11.89
CA GLN A 52 -3.17 6.79 12.25
C GLN A 52 -2.28 6.65 11.02
N LEU A 53 -2.81 6.03 9.95
CA LEU A 53 -2.09 5.94 8.67
C LEU A 53 -1.83 7.31 8.07
N GLN A 54 -2.82 8.21 8.08
CA GLN A 54 -2.64 9.56 7.57
C GLN A 54 -1.53 10.30 8.34
N THR A 55 -1.52 10.18 9.67
CA THR A 55 -0.48 10.78 10.52
C THR A 55 0.92 10.26 10.17
N GLU A 56 1.05 8.96 9.89
CA GLU A 56 2.32 8.35 9.45
C GLU A 56 2.77 8.94 8.10
N LEU A 57 1.85 9.06 7.13
CA LEU A 57 2.15 9.58 5.79
C LEU A 57 2.51 11.07 5.82
N ASP A 58 1.82 11.87 6.63
CA ASP A 58 2.14 13.28 6.84
C ASP A 58 3.56 13.43 7.43
N GLY A 59 3.93 12.55 8.36
CA GLY A 59 5.28 12.48 8.92
C GLY A 59 6.33 12.16 7.86
N LEU A 60 6.09 11.18 6.98
CA LEU A 60 7.00 10.84 5.87
C LEU A 60 7.15 12.01 4.88
N GLN A 61 6.05 12.70 4.56
CA GLN A 61 6.09 13.87 3.68
C GLN A 61 6.88 15.02 4.31
N ALA A 62 6.72 15.26 5.61
CA ALA A 62 7.50 16.26 6.34
C ALA A 62 9.00 15.91 6.35
N LEU A 63 9.35 14.64 6.65
CA LEU A 63 10.74 14.18 6.61
C LEU A 63 11.38 14.36 5.23
N LYS A 64 10.66 14.01 4.15
CA LYS A 64 11.14 14.21 2.78
C LYS A 64 11.38 15.67 2.43
N ARG A 65 10.56 16.57 2.97
CA ARG A 65 10.62 18.02 2.69
C ARG A 65 11.72 18.71 3.49
N ASP A 66 11.85 18.35 4.76
CA ASP A 66 12.62 19.11 5.75
C ASP A 66 14.01 18.49 6.02
N THR A 67 14.31 17.32 5.43
CA THR A 67 15.58 16.60 5.61
C THR A 67 16.06 15.94 4.32
N ASP A 68 17.34 15.60 4.26
CA ASP A 68 17.92 14.79 3.16
C ASP A 68 17.71 13.27 3.35
N LEU A 69 16.82 12.87 4.26
CA LEU A 69 16.53 11.46 4.48
C LEU A 69 15.79 10.86 3.29
N TYR A 70 16.33 9.77 2.77
CA TYR A 70 15.65 8.97 1.77
C TYR A 70 14.50 8.18 2.42
N VAL A 71 13.29 8.71 2.30
CA VAL A 71 12.06 8.08 2.80
C VAL A 71 11.13 7.67 1.65
N PRO A 72 10.29 6.63 1.85
CA PRO A 72 9.29 6.24 0.86
C PRO A 72 8.37 7.42 0.51
N THR A 73 8.04 7.55 -0.78
CA THR A 73 7.03 8.51 -1.24
C THR A 73 5.70 7.78 -1.44
N PRO A 74 4.64 8.16 -0.72
CA PRO A 74 3.32 7.57 -0.89
C PRO A 74 2.80 7.77 -2.33
N VAL A 75 2.07 6.78 -2.85
CA VAL A 75 1.41 6.85 -4.16
C VAL A 75 -0.09 6.93 -3.92
N THR A 76 -0.76 7.87 -4.58
CA THR A 76 -2.21 8.05 -4.48
C THR A 76 -2.96 7.02 -5.32
N SER A 77 -4.17 6.66 -4.88
CA SER A 77 -5.14 5.91 -5.68
C SER A 77 -5.58 6.72 -6.91
N VAL A 78 -6.32 6.09 -7.82
CA VAL A 78 -6.97 6.78 -8.96
C VAL A 78 -7.95 7.86 -8.52
N GLN A 79 -8.46 7.80 -7.29
CA GLN A 79 -9.35 8.80 -6.69
C GLN A 79 -8.58 9.93 -5.99
N GLY A 80 -7.24 9.83 -5.90
CA GLY A 80 -6.38 10.79 -5.23
C GLY A 80 -6.14 10.50 -3.74
N ASP A 81 -6.65 9.37 -3.23
CA ASP A 81 -6.51 9.02 -1.82
C ASP A 81 -5.14 8.43 -1.49
N LEU A 82 -4.58 8.82 -0.35
CA LEU A 82 -3.34 8.25 0.19
C LEU A 82 -3.57 6.99 1.03
N VAL A 83 -4.79 6.83 1.56
CA VAL A 83 -5.20 5.68 2.37
C VAL A 83 -6.51 5.17 1.80
N THR A 84 -6.50 3.93 1.32
CA THR A 84 -7.68 3.27 0.76
C THR A 84 -8.16 2.17 1.70
N ALA A 85 -9.45 2.14 1.99
CA ALA A 85 -10.07 1.01 2.67
C ALA A 85 -10.45 -0.07 1.66
N SER A 86 -10.17 -1.34 1.97
CA SER A 86 -10.63 -2.47 1.18
C SER A 86 -11.14 -3.56 2.10
N ILE A 87 -12.25 -4.21 1.73
CA ILE A 87 -12.82 -5.32 2.49
C ILE A 87 -12.08 -6.59 2.08
N ILE A 88 -11.22 -7.08 2.97
CA ILE A 88 -10.43 -8.28 2.74
C ILE A 88 -11.17 -9.47 3.36
N PHE A 89 -11.87 -10.26 2.53
CA PHE A 89 -12.50 -11.50 2.99
C PHE A 89 -11.43 -12.57 3.19
N SER A 90 -10.89 -12.71 4.40
CA SER A 90 -10.03 -13.85 4.74
C SER A 90 -10.82 -15.15 4.62
N THR A 91 -10.69 -15.84 3.50
CA THR A 91 -11.07 -17.27 3.43
C THR A 91 -10.05 -18.04 4.24
N SER A 92 -10.33 -18.22 5.53
CA SER A 92 -9.65 -19.22 6.36
C SER A 92 -9.86 -20.59 5.71
N ARG A 93 -8.77 -21.27 5.37
CA ARG A 93 -8.74 -22.73 5.22
C ARG A 93 -7.94 -23.29 6.37
#